data_AF-A0A1H0SC86-F1
#
_entry.id   AF-A0A1H0SC86-F1
#
_cell.length_a   1.000
_cell.length_b   1.000
_cell.length_c   1.000
_cell.angle_alpha   90.00
_cell.angle_beta   90.00
_cell.angle_gamma   90.00
#
_symmetry.space_group_name_H-M   'P 1'
#
loop_
_entity.id
_entity.type
_entity.pdbx_description
1 polymer ?
#
loop_
_entity_poly.entity_id
_entity_poly.type
_entity_poly.pdbx_seq_one_letter_code
_entity_poly.pdbx_strand_id
1 'polypeptide(L)'
;MTNSKSGSGFLNFYESAHRDSANRRIHHVAHTIAAIGIISLFWRPLIGGGLIVIAFLLSWIGHLVFEKNTPAFFDPADDRTFLGGGIKKMEVALGGLVWSGACFLRLFGLGPLTNQ
;
A
#
# COMPACT_ATOMS: atom_id res chain seq x y z
N MET A 1 -29.24 -2.22 -13.40
CA MET A 1 -28.58 -1.15 -12.61
C MET A 1 -27.21 -1.67 -12.22
N THR A 2 -26.15 -1.24 -12.91
CA THR A 2 -24.78 -1.71 -12.67
C THR A 2 -24.25 -1.11 -11.36
N ASN A 3 -23.87 -1.98 -10.42
CA ASN A 3 -23.52 -1.62 -9.06
C ASN A 3 -22.10 -1.02 -9.03
N SER A 4 -22.00 0.31 -8.95
CA SER A 4 -20.75 1.09 -8.93
C SER A 4 -19.95 0.99 -7.61
N LYS A 5 -20.14 -0.07 -6.81
CA LYS A 5 -19.62 -0.16 -5.44
C LYS A 5 -18.20 -0.71 -5.28
N SER A 6 -17.49 -1.13 -6.33
CA SER A 6 -16.17 -1.77 -6.14
C SER A 6 -15.00 -0.79 -5.98
N GLY A 7 -15.06 0.41 -6.58
CA GLY A 7 -13.94 1.37 -6.55
C GLY A 7 -13.87 2.26 -5.30
N SER A 8 -15.01 2.77 -4.83
CA SER A 8 -15.05 3.67 -3.66
C SER A 8 -14.86 2.94 -2.34
N GLY A 9 -15.35 1.70 -2.22
CA GLY A 9 -15.25 0.91 -0.99
C GLY A 9 -13.80 0.61 -0.61
N PHE A 10 -13.01 0.11 -1.57
CA PHE A 10 -11.60 -0.19 -1.35
C PHE A 10 -10.80 1.07 -1.05
N LEU A 11 -10.99 2.14 -1.83
CA LEU A 11 -10.25 3.38 -1.65
C LEU A 11 -10.56 4.05 -0.30
N ASN A 12 -11.83 4.09 0.10
CA ASN A 12 -12.24 4.65 1.40
C ASN A 12 -11.68 3.83 2.57
N PHE A 13 -11.65 2.51 2.44
CA PHE A 13 -11.02 1.62 3.41
C PHE A 13 -9.50 1.85 3.49
N TYR A 14 -8.84 1.99 2.33
CA TYR A 14 -7.41 2.25 2.30
C TYR A 14 -7.07 3.61 2.93
N GLU A 15 -7.89 4.63 2.69
CA GLU A 15 -7.72 5.94 3.30
C GLU A 15 -7.99 5.96 4.80
N SER A 16 -9.01 5.23 5.28
CA SER A 16 -9.28 5.14 6.71
C SER A 16 -8.18 4.40 7.48
N ALA A 17 -7.43 3.53 6.80
CA ALA A 17 -6.26 2.85 7.35
C ALA A 17 -4.98 3.72 7.39
N HIS A 18 -4.93 4.82 6.62
CA HIS A 18 -3.76 5.71 6.48
C HIS A 18 -4.16 7.19 6.63
N ARG A 19 -4.58 7.57 7.84
CA ARG A 19 -5.09 8.92 8.14
C ARG A 19 -3.98 9.92 8.40
N ASP A 20 -2.88 9.47 9.00
CA ASP A 20 -1.77 10.34 9.38
C ASP A 20 -0.87 10.68 8.18
N SER A 21 -0.57 11.97 8.02
CA SER A 21 0.25 12.45 6.89
C SER A 21 1.68 11.91 6.89
N ALA A 22 2.28 11.65 8.06
CA ALA A 22 3.60 11.05 8.18
C ALA A 22 3.57 9.57 7.78
N ASN A 23 2.52 8.84 8.18
CA ASN A 23 2.32 7.45 7.74
C ASN A 23 2.24 7.36 6.21
N ARG A 24 1.45 8.23 5.58
CA ARG A 24 1.33 8.30 4.11
C ARG A 24 2.68 8.54 3.42
N ARG A 25 3.51 9.45 3.97
CA ARG A 25 4.85 9.74 3.44
C ARG A 25 5.79 8.54 3.59
N ILE A 26 5.76 7.85 4.72
CA ILE A 26 6.56 6.64 4.95
C ILE A 26 6.17 5.55 3.96
N HIS A 27 4.87 5.33 3.72
CA HIS A 27 4.43 4.37 2.70
C HIS A 27 4.87 4.76 1.31
N HIS A 28 4.84 6.05 0.94
CA HIS A 28 5.37 6.49 -0.33
C HIS A 28 6.86 6.12 -0.50
N VAL A 29 7.69 6.43 0.51
CA VAL A 29 9.11 6.04 0.54
C VAL A 29 9.28 4.52 0.47
N ALA A 30 8.48 3.76 1.23
CA ALA A 30 8.51 2.30 1.23
C ALA A 30 8.23 1.74 -0.18
N HIS A 31 7.21 2.23 -0.88
CA HIS A 31 6.89 1.77 -2.24
C HIS A 31 7.96 2.18 -3.27
N THR A 32 8.60 3.35 -3.13
CA THR A 32 9.75 3.73 -3.96
C THR A 32 10.91 2.76 -3.74
N ILE A 33 11.23 2.43 -2.50
CA ILE A 33 12.28 1.45 -2.16
C ILE A 33 11.93 0.07 -2.71
N ALA A 34 10.67 -0.37 -2.60
CA ALA A 34 10.21 -1.64 -3.15
C ALA A 34 10.39 -1.69 -4.68
N ALA A 35 10.03 -0.61 -5.39
CA ALA A 35 10.20 -0.52 -6.84
C ALA A 35 11.69 -0.62 -7.24
N ILE A 36 12.58 0.10 -6.55
CA ILE A 36 14.04 0.00 -6.76
C ILE A 36 14.53 -1.42 -6.44
N GLY A 37 14.01 -2.04 -5.38
CA GLY A 37 14.33 -3.42 -5.00
C GLY A 37 13.97 -4.43 -6.09
N ILE A 38 12.75 -4.34 -6.63
CA ILE A 38 12.27 -5.20 -7.73
C ILE A 38 13.14 -5.04 -8.97
N ILE A 39 13.47 -3.80 -9.37
CA ILE A 39 14.37 -3.52 -10.49
C ILE A 39 15.77 -4.10 -10.21
N SER A 40 16.25 -3.97 -8.97
CA SER A 40 17.58 -4.46 -8.59
C SER A 40 17.69 -5.99 -8.62
N LEU A 41 16.57 -6.74 -8.52
CA LEU A 41 16.60 -8.21 -8.55
C LEU A 41 17.21 -8.77 -9.86
N PHE A 42 17.11 -8.04 -10.97
CA PHE A 42 17.61 -8.49 -12.28
C PHE A 42 19.15 -8.54 -12.37
N TRP A 43 19.86 -7.72 -11.57
CA TRP A 43 21.33 -7.62 -11.64
C TRP A 43 22.03 -7.82 -10.30
N ARG A 44 21.34 -7.55 -9.19
CA ARG A 44 21.88 -7.61 -7.83
C ARG A 44 20.83 -8.18 -6.87
N PRO A 45 20.56 -9.50 -6.94
CA PRO A 45 19.42 -10.12 -6.24
C PRO A 45 19.48 -9.97 -4.72
N LEU A 46 20.67 -10.02 -4.11
CA LEU A 46 20.82 -9.81 -2.67
C LEU A 46 20.45 -8.38 -2.25
N ILE A 47 20.86 -7.38 -3.04
CA ILE A 47 20.50 -5.97 -2.79
C ILE A 47 19.00 -5.78 -3.01
N GLY A 48 18.47 -6.31 -4.12
CA GLY A 48 17.04 -6.23 -4.44
C GLY A 48 16.16 -6.84 -3.35
N GLY A 49 16.50 -8.04 -2.89
CA GLY A 49 15.81 -8.70 -1.79
C GLY A 49 15.89 -7.91 -0.48
N GLY A 50 17.08 -7.39 -0.15
CA GLY A 50 17.26 -6.53 1.04
C GLY A 50 16.39 -5.28 1.01
N LEU A 51 16.31 -4.60 -0.14
CA LEU A 51 15.45 -3.42 -0.32
C LEU A 51 13.96 -3.76 -0.18
N ILE A 52 13.50 -4.90 -0.71
CA ILE A 52 12.12 -5.35 -0.55
C ILE A 52 11.78 -5.60 0.93
N VAL A 53 12.69 -6.24 1.68
CA VAL A 53 12.52 -6.45 3.13
C VAL A 53 12.44 -5.12 3.88
N ILE A 54 13.34 -4.17 3.56
CA ILE A 54 13.34 -2.83 4.18
C ILE A 54 12.03 -2.11 3.88
N ALA A 55 11.57 -2.13 2.63
CA ALA A 55 10.29 -1.54 2.24
C ALA A 55 9.11 -2.12 3.04
N PHE A 56 9.09 -3.44 3.20
CA PHE A 56 8.05 -4.12 3.98
C PHE A 56 8.03 -3.67 5.44
N LEU A 57 9.20 -3.58 6.08
CA LEU A 57 9.31 -3.10 7.45
C LEU A 57 8.89 -1.63 7.60
N LEU A 58 9.28 -0.76 6.66
CA LEU A 58 8.90 0.65 6.68
C LEU A 58 7.39 0.85 6.62
N SER A 59 6.70 0.11 5.73
CA SER A 59 5.24 0.14 5.66
C SER A 59 4.60 -0.22 7.01
N TRP A 60 5.18 -1.15 7.76
CA TRP A 60 4.64 -1.52 9.07
C TRP A 60 4.96 -0.51 10.18
N ILE A 61 6.17 0.05 10.18
CA ILE A 61 6.58 1.07 11.16
C ILE A 61 5.64 2.28 11.09
N GLY A 62 5.23 2.68 9.89
CA GLY A 62 4.23 3.75 9.70
C GLY A 62 2.92 3.47 10.44
N HIS A 63 2.34 2.28 10.22
CA HIS A 63 1.13 1.85 10.90
C HIS A 63 1.30 1.75 12.42
N LEU A 64 2.42 1.19 12.91
CA LEU A 64 2.64 1.00 14.34
C LEU A 64 2.85 2.31 15.10
N VAL A 65 3.61 3.25 14.53
CA VAL A 65 4.00 4.49 15.21
C VAL A 65 2.90 5.55 15.12
N PHE A 66 2.30 5.72 13.94
CA PHE A 66 1.39 6.84 13.67
C PHE A 66 -0.09 6.44 13.77
N GLU A 67 -0.48 5.34 13.11
CA GLU A 67 -1.90 4.95 13.06
C GLU A 67 -2.35 4.14 14.27
N LYS A 68 -1.43 3.37 14.87
CA LYS A 68 -1.68 2.39 15.93
C LYS A 68 -2.78 1.39 15.55
N ASN A 69 -2.83 1.01 14.26
CA ASN A 69 -3.76 0.04 13.72
C ASN A 69 -3.03 -1.17 13.14
N THR A 70 -3.77 -2.25 12.91
CA THR A 70 -3.26 -3.41 12.19
C THR A 70 -3.19 -3.09 10.69
N PRO A 71 -2.06 -3.33 10.00
CA PRO A 71 -1.97 -3.13 8.56
C PRO A 71 -3.04 -3.91 7.80
N ALA A 72 -3.61 -3.30 6.75
CA ALA A 72 -4.67 -3.92 5.93
C ALA A 72 -4.26 -5.28 5.31
N PHE A 73 -2.96 -5.53 5.18
CA PHE A 73 -2.40 -6.81 4.72
C PHE A 73 -2.76 -8.01 5.62
N PHE A 74 -3.08 -7.75 6.89
CA PHE A 74 -3.45 -8.74 7.89
C PHE A 74 -4.94 -8.85 8.14
N ASP A 75 -5.75 -8.03 7.48
CA ASP A 75 -7.19 -8.13 7.62
C ASP A 75 -7.62 -9.52 7.09
N PRO A 76 -8.42 -10.29 7.84
CA PRO A 76 -8.81 -11.63 7.44
C PRO A 76 -9.43 -11.59 6.04
N ALA A 77 -8.90 -12.41 5.14
CA ALA A 77 -9.64 -12.70 3.92
C ALA A 77 -10.88 -13.50 4.35
N ASP A 78 -12.07 -13.03 3.99
CA ASP A 78 -13.34 -13.74 4.25
C ASP A 78 -13.42 -15.06 3.45
N ASP A 79 -12.44 -15.31 2.58
CA ASP A 79 -12.27 -16.59 1.90
C ASP A 79 -11.45 -17.58 2.73
N ARG A 80 -12.01 -18.77 2.94
CA ARG A 80 -11.29 -19.88 3.59
C ARG A 80 -10.43 -20.68 2.61
N THR A 81 -10.16 -20.13 1.43
CA THR A 81 -9.41 -20.80 0.36
C THR A 81 -8.02 -20.19 0.22
N PHE A 82 -7.01 -21.02 -0.01
CA PHE A 82 -5.62 -20.55 -0.21
C PHE A 82 -5.50 -19.58 -1.40
N LEU A 83 -6.22 -19.86 -2.50
CA LEU A 83 -6.24 -19.01 -3.69
C LEU A 83 -6.92 -17.66 -3.44
N GLY A 84 -8.06 -17.65 -2.75
CA GLY A 84 -8.75 -16.41 -2.39
C GLY A 84 -7.87 -15.51 -1.52
N GLY A 85 -7.26 -16.07 -0.49
CA GLY A 85 -6.40 -15.31 0.42
C GLY A 85 -5.18 -14.73 -0.30
N GLY A 86 -4.66 -15.46 -1.31
CA GLY A 86 -3.63 -14.97 -2.21
C GLY A 86 -4.08 -13.79 -3.08
N ILE A 87 -5.28 -13.86 -3.67
CA ILE A 87 -5.87 -12.78 -4.48
C ILE A 87 -6.06 -11.52 -3.63
N LYS A 88 -6.66 -11.64 -2.45
CA LYS A 88 -6.88 -10.52 -1.52
C LYS A 88 -5.57 -9.78 -1.19
N LYS A 89 -4.48 -10.54 -0.94
CA LYS A 89 -3.16 -9.97 -0.65
C LYS A 89 -2.56 -9.24 -1.87
N MET A 90 -2.76 -9.78 -3.07
CA MET A 90 -2.40 -9.10 -4.32
C MET A 90 -3.21 -7.81 -4.52
N GLU A 91 -4.51 -7.82 -4.24
CA GLU A 91 -5.35 -6.60 -4.30
C GLU A 91 -4.85 -5.52 -3.34
N VAL A 92 -4.50 -5.87 -2.10
CA VAL A 92 -3.94 -4.92 -1.12
C VAL A 92 -2.59 -4.37 -1.59
N ALA A 93 -1.72 -5.22 -2.15
CA ALA A 93 -0.41 -4.81 -2.64
C ALA A 93 -0.50 -3.89 -3.87
N LEU A 94 -1.30 -4.28 -4.87
CA LEU A 94 -1.53 -3.49 -6.09
C LEU A 94 -2.30 -2.20 -5.80
N GLY A 95 -3.30 -2.27 -4.92
CA GLY A 95 -4.03 -1.11 -4.45
C GLY A 95 -3.12 -0.12 -3.70
N GLY A 96 -2.17 -0.62 -2.92
CA GLY A 96 -1.13 0.20 -2.28
C GLY A 96 -0.22 0.94 -3.27
N LEU A 97 0.12 0.29 -4.40
CA LEU A 97 0.89 0.93 -5.46
C LEU A 97 0.10 2.07 -6.12
N VAL A 98 -1.17 1.82 -6.47
CA VAL A 98 -2.07 2.84 -7.05
C VAL A 98 -2.27 4.00 -6.08
N TRP A 99 -2.55 3.70 -4.81
CA TRP A 99 -2.74 4.70 -3.76
C TRP A 99 -1.48 5.53 -3.51
N SER A 100 -0.29 4.93 -3.64
CA SER A 100 0.98 5.66 -3.50
C SER A 100 1.27 6.58 -4.67
N GLY A 101 0.85 6.20 -5.88
CA GLY A 101 0.82 7.11 -7.03
C GLY A 101 -0.12 8.29 -6.81
N ALA A 102 -1.31 8.04 -6.25
CA ALA A 102 -2.24 9.10 -5.88
C ALA A 102 -1.67 10.02 -4.78
N CYS A 103 -1.03 9.47 -3.74
CA CYS A 103 -0.37 10.25 -2.70
C CYS A 103 0.79 11.10 -3.26
N PHE A 104 1.54 10.58 -4.23
CA PHE A 104 2.59 11.34 -4.90
C PHE A 104 2.01 12.54 -5.66
N LEU A 105 0.95 12.34 -6.45
CA LEU A 105 0.30 13.43 -7.18
C LEU A 105 -0.24 14.52 -6.23
N ARG A 106 -0.73 14.13 -5.04
CA ARG A 106 -1.18 15.09 -4.00
C ARG A 106 -0.06 16.01 -3.50
N LEU A 107 1.21 15.58 -3.52
CA LEU A 107 2.34 16.46 -3.18
C LEU A 107 2.42 17.68 -4.11
N PHE A 108 1.87 17.57 -5.31
CA PHE A 108 1.81 18.63 -6.33
C PHE A 108 0.41 19.25 -6.46
N GLY A 109 -0.52 18.96 -5.54
CA GLY A 109 -1.89 19.45 -5.59
C GLY A 109 -2.77 18.79 -6.67
N LEU A 110 -2.36 17.64 -7.20
CA LEU A 110 -3.08 16.92 -8.25
C LEU A 110 -3.72 15.64 -7.67
N GLY A 111 -4.99 15.38 -7.94
CA GLY A 111 -5.61 14.07 -7.66
C GLY A 111 -7.11 14.12 -7.31
N PRO A 112 -7.86 13.03 -7.54
CA PRO A 112 -9.33 13.00 -7.45
C PRO A 112 -9.91 13.05 -6.02
N LEU A 113 -9.09 13.26 -4.99
CA LEU A 113 -9.46 13.22 -3.57
C LEU A 113 -8.81 14.36 -2.78
N THR A 114 -8.85 15.58 -3.30
CA THR A 114 -8.39 16.76 -2.57
C THR A 114 -9.47 17.24 -1.58
N ASN A 115 -9.26 16.95 -0.31
CA ASN A 115 -9.20 17.97 0.74
C ASN A 115 -8.18 17.48 1.78
N GLN A 116 -7.27 18.38 2.16
CA GLN A 116 -6.11 18.11 3.00
C GLN A 116 -6.46 17.51 4.36
#